data_AF-A0A2S3VXN0-F1
#
_entry.id   AF-A0A2S3VXN0-F1
#
_cell.length_a   1.000
_cell.length_b   1.000
_cell.length_c   1.000
_cell.angle_alpha   90.00
_cell.angle_beta   90.00
_cell.angle_gamma   90.00
#
_symmetry.space_group_name_H-M   'P 1'
#
loop_
_entity.id
_entity.type
_entity.pdbx_description
1 polymer ?
#
loop_
_entity_poly.entity_id
_entity_poly.type
_entity_poly.pdbx_seq_one_letter_code
_entity_poly.pdbx_strand_id
1 'polypeptide(L)'
;MDLGFPEPVISAKNENHYIRAELRYAGSMAEDVDLRPHLLVELTYAPAALPTVDRSVRSFVSEATGAEPEIQQITCISVDETAAEKFVALTRRTAGYLEGRKTDAYDRFLIRHVYDLHCILPHLDLPRVSTLARQIMVSDAEQFKKWFPAYGADPEAGTEQALAYLMTNSECRDSFDRFQASMVYGEHFIYDTAMASVKSLYAAIKETENHVDKKNDVEPNKKRPK
;
A
#
# COMPACT_ATOMS: atom_id res chain seq x y z
N MET A 1 -27.43 -28.51 2.57
CA MET A 1 -26.71 -27.61 1.65
C MET A 1 -25.47 -27.18 2.38
N ASP A 2 -24.31 -27.57 1.88
CA ASP A 2 -23.03 -27.14 2.42
C ASP A 2 -22.84 -25.67 1.99
N LEU A 3 -23.31 -24.74 2.82
CA LEU A 3 -23.19 -23.29 2.60
C LEU A 3 -21.75 -22.80 2.89
N GLY A 4 -20.83 -23.73 3.17
CA GLY A 4 -19.47 -23.47 3.61
C GLY A 4 -18.48 -23.24 2.47
N PHE A 5 -17.35 -22.63 2.82
CA PHE A 5 -16.17 -22.62 1.97
C PHE A 5 -15.67 -24.07 1.82
N PRO A 6 -15.71 -24.70 0.63
CA PRO A 6 -15.14 -26.02 0.43
C PRO A 6 -13.61 -25.96 0.67
N GLU A 7 -12.96 -27.12 0.82
CA GLU A 7 -11.55 -27.22 1.26
C GLU A 7 -10.66 -26.09 0.70
N PRO A 8 -10.11 -25.20 1.56
CA PRO A 8 -9.37 -24.05 1.11
C PRO A 8 -8.07 -24.47 0.42
N VAL A 9 -7.70 -23.75 -0.64
CA VAL A 9 -6.36 -23.88 -1.21
C VAL A 9 -5.41 -23.01 -0.39
N ILE A 10 -4.56 -23.64 0.43
CA ILE A 10 -3.61 -22.96 1.31
C ILE A 10 -2.20 -23.11 0.75
N SER A 11 -1.44 -22.01 0.75
CA SER A 11 -0.01 -22.00 0.44
C SER A 11 0.74 -21.15 1.45
N ALA A 12 1.96 -21.58 1.79
CA ALA A 12 2.86 -20.83 2.66
C ALA A 12 4.18 -20.52 1.94
N LYS A 13 4.71 -19.31 2.16
CA LYS A 13 6.00 -18.85 1.63
C LYS A 13 6.77 -18.13 2.74
N ASN A 14 8.01 -17.73 2.43
CA ASN A 14 8.85 -16.94 3.34
C ASN A 14 8.99 -17.58 4.72
N GLU A 15 9.33 -18.88 4.78
CA GLU A 15 9.47 -19.61 6.05
C GLU A 15 8.20 -19.56 6.93
N ASN A 16 7.02 -19.57 6.30
CA ASN A 16 5.70 -19.42 6.92
C ASN A 16 5.38 -18.03 7.48
N HIS A 17 6.20 -17.01 7.21
CA HIS A 17 5.86 -15.62 7.51
C HIS A 17 4.83 -15.03 6.54
N TYR A 18 4.50 -15.74 5.45
CA TYR A 18 3.40 -15.37 4.56
C TYR A 18 2.57 -16.62 4.24
N ILE A 19 1.29 -16.58 4.59
CA ILE A 19 0.31 -17.62 4.33
C ILE A 19 -0.82 -17.03 3.49
N ARG A 20 -1.24 -17.78 2.48
CA ARG A 20 -2.29 -17.40 1.54
C ARG A 20 -3.34 -18.52 1.50
N ALA A 21 -4.60 -18.18 1.75
CA ALA A 21 -5.73 -19.09 1.69
C ALA A 21 -6.79 -18.58 0.70
N GLU A 22 -7.14 -19.40 -0.27
CA GLU A 22 -8.27 -19.17 -1.18
C GLU A 22 -9.50 -19.91 -0.68
N LEU A 23 -10.51 -19.15 -0.26
CA LEU A 23 -11.77 -19.64 0.28
C LEU A 23 -12.86 -19.44 -0.78
N ARG A 24 -13.19 -20.52 -1.51
CA ARG A 24 -14.27 -20.48 -2.52
C ARG A 24 -15.62 -20.41 -1.82
N TYR A 25 -16.57 -19.70 -2.37
CA TYR A 25 -17.95 -19.72 -1.88
C TYR A 25 -18.89 -20.01 -3.04
N ALA A 26 -20.07 -20.55 -2.75
CA ALA A 26 -21.07 -20.80 -3.79
C ALA A 26 -21.58 -19.44 -4.33
N GLY A 27 -21.05 -19.02 -5.48
CA GLY A 27 -21.52 -17.83 -6.18
C GLY A 27 -22.86 -18.07 -6.86
N SER A 28 -23.79 -17.12 -6.73
CA SER A 28 -25.06 -17.10 -7.48
C SER A 28 -25.00 -16.23 -8.75
N MET A 29 -23.86 -15.59 -9.03
CA MET A 29 -23.68 -14.64 -10.12
C MET A 29 -22.60 -15.11 -11.10
N ALA A 30 -22.72 -14.67 -12.36
CA ALA A 30 -21.72 -14.94 -13.40
C ALA A 30 -20.34 -14.40 -12.98
N GLU A 31 -19.26 -15.09 -13.37
CA GLU A 31 -17.89 -14.68 -13.06
C GLU A 31 -17.63 -13.28 -13.65
N ASP A 32 -17.35 -12.32 -12.78
CA ASP A 32 -16.85 -11.01 -13.15
C ASP A 32 -15.32 -11.10 -13.30
N VAL A 33 -14.74 -10.43 -14.30
CA VAL A 33 -13.30 -10.46 -14.58
C VAL A 33 -12.49 -9.75 -13.48
N ASP A 34 -13.13 -8.83 -12.75
CA ASP A 34 -12.49 -8.02 -11.72
C ASP A 34 -12.81 -8.45 -10.28
N LEU A 35 -13.95 -9.13 -10.06
CA LEU A 35 -14.29 -9.72 -8.75
C LEU A 35 -13.93 -11.21 -8.69
N ARG A 36 -13.09 -11.57 -7.71
CA ARG A 36 -12.69 -12.96 -7.51
C ARG A 36 -13.89 -13.80 -7.01
N PRO A 37 -14.12 -15.00 -7.57
CA PRO A 37 -15.18 -15.92 -7.11
C PRO A 37 -14.80 -16.65 -5.81
N HIS A 38 -13.86 -16.09 -5.04
CA HIS A 38 -13.33 -16.63 -3.79
C HIS A 38 -12.84 -15.47 -2.92
N LEU A 39 -12.90 -15.66 -1.61
CA LEU A 39 -12.20 -14.77 -0.68
C LEU A 39 -10.73 -15.17 -0.66
N LEU A 40 -9.85 -14.19 -0.88
CA LEU A 40 -8.42 -14.38 -0.67
C LEU A 40 -8.07 -13.84 0.72
N VAL A 41 -7.60 -14.70 1.60
CA VAL A 41 -7.06 -14.32 2.92
C VAL A 41 -5.56 -14.44 2.88
N GLU A 42 -4.88 -13.34 3.19
CA GLU A 42 -3.43 -13.27 3.28
C GLU A 42 -3.05 -12.95 4.73
N LEU A 43 -2.16 -13.74 5.28
CA LEU A 43 -1.61 -13.58 6.62
C LEU A 43 -0.12 -13.33 6.48
N THR A 44 0.33 -12.17 6.92
CA THR A 44 1.75 -11.83 6.99
C THR A 44 2.14 -11.67 8.45
N TYR A 45 3.18 -12.38 8.88
CA TYR A 45 3.77 -12.15 10.18
C TYR A 45 4.68 -10.94 10.11
N ALA A 46 4.16 -9.79 10.54
CA ALA A 46 4.88 -8.54 10.66
C ALA A 46 4.38 -7.76 11.88
N PRO A 47 5.25 -7.19 12.71
CA PRO A 47 4.83 -6.30 13.77
C PRO A 47 4.33 -4.97 13.19
N ALA A 48 3.31 -4.38 13.80
CA ALA A 48 2.88 -3.03 13.45
C ALA A 48 3.99 -2.02 13.78
N ALA A 49 4.28 -1.12 12.84
CA ALA A 49 5.29 -0.07 12.99
C ALA A 49 4.76 1.12 13.82
N LEU A 50 3.45 1.35 13.82
CA LEU A 50 2.76 2.37 14.63
C LEU A 50 1.74 1.72 15.57
N PRO A 51 1.26 2.46 16.60
CA PRO A 51 0.17 1.98 17.44
C PRO A 51 -1.05 1.60 16.60
N THR A 52 -1.57 0.41 16.87
CA THR A 52 -2.79 -0.08 16.23
C THR A 52 -4.00 0.71 16.69
N VAL A 53 -5.07 0.63 15.90
CA VAL A 53 -6.30 1.34 16.15
C VAL A 53 -7.47 0.37 16.08
N ASP A 54 -8.31 0.37 17.10
CA ASP A 54 -9.51 -0.45 17.13
C ASP A 54 -10.64 0.18 16.33
N ARG A 55 -11.33 -0.65 15.54
CA ARG A 55 -12.47 -0.28 14.70
C ARG A 55 -13.58 -1.32 14.81
N SER A 56 -14.81 -0.91 14.56
CA SER A 56 -15.90 -1.85 14.32
C SER A 56 -16.04 -2.11 12.82
N VAL A 57 -16.56 -3.28 12.46
CA VAL A 57 -16.91 -3.64 11.08
C VAL A 57 -18.40 -3.86 11.01
N ARG A 58 -19.05 -3.15 10.09
CA ARG A 58 -20.47 -3.32 9.79
C ARG A 58 -20.72 -3.60 8.32
N SER A 59 -21.71 -4.42 8.02
CA SER A 59 -22.23 -4.57 6.67
C SER A 59 -23.10 -3.36 6.28
N PHE A 60 -23.26 -3.13 4.97
CA PHE A 60 -24.23 -2.15 4.47
C PHE A 60 -25.66 -2.47 4.88
N VAL A 61 -25.97 -3.76 5.11
CA VAL A 61 -27.30 -4.16 5.62
C VAL A 61 -27.47 -3.67 7.05
N SER A 62 -26.48 -3.90 7.91
CA SER A 62 -26.52 -3.44 9.31
C SER A 62 -26.55 -1.91 9.38
N GLU A 63 -25.80 -1.21 8.55
CA GLU A 63 -25.88 0.25 8.43
C GLU A 63 -27.28 0.72 8.01
N ALA A 64 -27.83 0.17 6.91
CA ALA A 64 -29.12 0.57 6.37
C ALA A 64 -30.30 0.24 7.29
N THR A 65 -30.16 -0.79 8.13
CA THR A 65 -31.19 -1.21 9.10
C THR A 65 -31.01 -0.60 10.48
N GLY A 66 -29.94 0.20 10.70
CA GLY A 66 -29.61 0.76 12.00
C GLY A 66 -29.22 -0.29 13.05
N ALA A 67 -28.75 -1.46 12.61
CA ALA A 67 -28.29 -2.53 13.48
C ALA A 67 -26.86 -2.26 14.00
N GLU A 68 -26.51 -2.95 15.08
CA GLU A 68 -25.14 -2.96 15.61
C GLU A 68 -24.15 -3.56 14.60
N PRO A 69 -22.87 -3.17 14.64
CA PRO A 69 -21.83 -3.82 13.83
C PRO A 69 -21.75 -5.33 14.07
N GLU A 70 -21.46 -6.11 13.03
CA GLU A 70 -21.21 -7.55 13.16
C GLU A 70 -19.91 -7.82 13.94
N ILE A 71 -18.93 -6.91 13.84
CA ILE A 71 -17.70 -6.95 14.61
C ILE A 71 -17.60 -5.67 15.42
N GLN A 72 -17.76 -5.77 16.74
CA GLN A 72 -17.70 -4.61 17.63
C GLN A 72 -16.29 -4.01 17.71
N GLN A 73 -15.26 -4.85 17.64
CA GLN A 73 -13.88 -4.43 17.75
C GLN A 73 -12.96 -5.37 16.98
N ILE A 74 -12.20 -4.82 16.04
CA ILE A 74 -11.07 -5.43 15.37
C ILE A 74 -9.90 -4.46 15.43
N THR A 75 -8.73 -4.99 15.75
CA THR A 75 -7.49 -4.22 15.79
C THR A 75 -6.93 -4.05 14.39
N CYS A 76 -6.78 -2.80 13.95
CA CYS A 76 -6.32 -2.45 12.62
C CYS A 76 -4.95 -1.75 12.67
N ILE A 77 -4.20 -1.87 11.58
CA ILE A 77 -3.06 -1.00 11.30
C ILE A 77 -3.58 0.44 11.13
N SER A 78 -2.80 1.41 11.62
CA SER A 78 -3.17 2.82 11.51
C SER A 78 -3.23 3.28 10.04
N VAL A 79 -4.03 4.32 9.77
CA VAL A 79 -4.12 4.91 8.43
C VAL A 79 -2.76 5.46 7.98
N ASP A 80 -1.96 5.98 8.90
CA ASP A 80 -0.63 6.51 8.63
C ASP A 80 0.36 5.43 8.20
N GLU A 81 0.37 4.30 8.90
CA GLU A 81 1.20 3.15 8.52
C GLU A 81 0.74 2.57 7.18
N THR A 82 -0.58 2.44 6.99
CA THR A 82 -1.17 2.04 5.71
C THR A 82 -0.72 2.96 4.57
N ALA A 83 -0.69 4.27 4.78
CA ALA A 83 -0.26 5.24 3.77
C ALA A 83 1.22 5.08 3.43
N ALA A 84 2.08 4.93 4.44
CA ALA A 84 3.51 4.73 4.24
C ALA A 84 3.79 3.43 3.47
N GLU A 85 3.16 2.32 3.86
CA GLU A 85 3.29 1.03 3.18
C GLU A 85 2.78 1.07 1.75
N LYS A 86 1.58 1.65 1.52
CA LYS A 86 1.00 1.77 0.18
C LYS A 86 1.87 2.61 -0.75
N PHE A 87 2.42 3.71 -0.24
CA PHE A 87 3.32 4.56 -1.01
C PHE A 87 4.57 3.78 -1.46
N VAL A 88 5.28 3.16 -0.51
CA VAL A 88 6.53 2.41 -0.83
C VAL A 88 6.23 1.19 -1.70
N ALA A 89 5.16 0.45 -1.43
CA ALA A 89 4.77 -0.69 -2.25
C ALA A 89 4.42 -0.29 -3.69
N LEU A 90 3.69 0.83 -3.87
CA LEU A 90 3.36 1.38 -5.19
C LEU A 90 4.64 1.72 -5.98
N THR A 91 5.55 2.48 -5.38
CA THR A 91 6.73 3.00 -6.09
C THR A 91 7.76 1.90 -6.32
N ARG A 92 8.07 1.07 -5.32
CA ARG A 92 9.00 -0.07 -5.46
C ARG A 92 8.56 -1.04 -6.54
N ARG A 93 7.29 -1.46 -6.53
CA ARG A 93 6.81 -2.48 -7.49
C ARG A 93 6.73 -1.92 -8.90
N THR A 94 6.41 -0.63 -9.04
CA THR A 94 6.49 0.07 -10.33
C THR A 94 7.94 0.17 -10.82
N ALA A 95 8.87 0.61 -9.97
CA ALA A 95 10.30 0.66 -10.31
C ALA A 95 10.83 -0.72 -10.71
N GLY A 96 10.50 -1.76 -9.93
CA GLY A 96 10.88 -3.13 -10.22
C GLY A 96 10.30 -3.69 -11.53
N TYR A 97 9.12 -3.24 -11.94
CA TYR A 97 8.57 -3.53 -13.26
C TYR A 97 9.36 -2.87 -14.38
N LEU A 98 9.75 -1.60 -14.19
CA LEU A 98 10.59 -0.87 -15.15
C LEU A 98 11.98 -1.50 -15.32
N GLU A 99 12.50 -2.20 -14.30
CA GLU A 99 13.72 -3.00 -14.39
C GLU A 99 13.57 -4.26 -15.26
N GLY A 100 12.34 -4.68 -15.61
CA GLY A 100 12.07 -5.78 -16.54
C GLY A 100 12.37 -7.20 -16.02
N ARG A 101 12.73 -7.35 -14.75
CA ARG A 101 13.14 -8.66 -14.17
C ARG A 101 11.99 -9.47 -13.58
N LYS A 102 10.89 -8.81 -13.22
CA LYS A 102 9.64 -9.43 -12.79
C LYS A 102 8.50 -8.77 -13.57
N THR A 103 8.11 -9.40 -14.68
CA THR A 103 6.98 -8.93 -15.50
C THR A 103 5.64 -9.01 -14.76
N ASP A 104 5.59 -9.75 -13.64
CA ASP A 104 4.46 -9.82 -12.70
C ASP A 104 4.59 -8.85 -11.50
N ALA A 105 5.64 -8.02 -11.44
CA ALA A 105 5.81 -7.06 -10.33
C ALA A 105 4.79 -5.92 -10.37
N TYR A 106 4.46 -5.42 -11.57
CA TYR A 106 3.36 -4.50 -11.78
C TYR A 106 2.09 -5.30 -12.00
N ASP A 107 1.34 -5.46 -10.91
CA ASP A 107 -0.02 -5.95 -10.96
C ASP A 107 -0.92 -4.81 -11.44
N ARG A 108 -1.83 -5.09 -12.39
CA ARG A 108 -2.87 -4.14 -12.85
C ARG A 108 -3.65 -3.54 -11.69
N PHE A 109 -3.76 -4.27 -10.58
CA PHE A 109 -4.44 -3.82 -9.37
C PHE A 109 -3.63 -2.87 -8.49
N LEU A 110 -2.34 -2.62 -8.75
CA LEU A 110 -1.51 -1.72 -7.94
C LEU A 110 -1.96 -0.26 -8.08
N ILE A 111 -2.55 0.09 -9.23
CA ILE A 111 -3.05 1.45 -9.51
C ILE A 111 -4.07 1.93 -8.48
N ARG A 112 -4.78 1.02 -7.79
CA ARG A 112 -5.71 1.34 -6.70
C ARG A 112 -5.06 2.12 -5.57
N HIS A 113 -3.76 1.96 -5.34
CA HIS A 113 -3.06 2.70 -4.28
C HIS A 113 -3.02 4.21 -4.56
N VAL A 114 -3.09 4.63 -5.82
CA VAL A 114 -3.22 6.05 -6.16
C VAL A 114 -4.55 6.59 -5.61
N TYR A 115 -5.64 5.84 -5.78
CA TYR A 115 -6.96 6.19 -5.26
C TYR A 115 -6.95 6.20 -3.73
N ASP A 116 -6.43 5.12 -3.14
CA ASP A 116 -6.36 4.96 -1.68
C ASP A 116 -5.60 6.11 -1.02
N LEU A 117 -4.40 6.43 -1.55
CA LEU A 117 -3.54 7.49 -1.04
C LEU A 117 -4.21 8.86 -1.20
N HIS A 118 -4.89 9.12 -2.33
CA HIS A 118 -5.64 10.35 -2.52
C HIS A 118 -6.73 10.52 -1.45
N CYS A 119 -7.51 9.47 -1.20
CA CYS A 119 -8.61 9.51 -0.22
C CYS A 119 -8.12 9.72 1.22
N ILE A 120 -7.01 9.08 1.60
CA ILE A 120 -6.54 9.12 2.99
C ILE A 120 -5.63 10.31 3.28
N LEU A 121 -5.05 10.96 2.26
CA LEU A 121 -4.10 12.07 2.42
C LEU A 121 -4.57 13.17 3.39
N PRO A 122 -5.84 13.65 3.35
CA PRO A 122 -6.31 14.70 4.26
C PRO A 122 -6.33 14.29 5.75
N HIS A 123 -6.19 13.01 6.05
CA HIS A 123 -6.29 12.45 7.40
C HIS A 123 -4.93 12.06 8.01
N LEU A 124 -3.83 12.28 7.28
CA LEU A 124 -2.49 11.82 7.68
C LEU A 124 -1.77 12.82 8.57
N ASP A 125 -1.01 12.32 9.55
CA ASP A 125 0.10 13.06 10.15
C ASP A 125 1.31 12.98 9.20
N LEU A 126 1.44 13.98 8.30
CA LEU A 126 2.45 13.97 7.24
C LEU A 126 3.90 13.81 7.74
N PRO A 127 4.36 14.48 8.82
CA PRO A 127 5.67 14.20 9.40
C PRO A 127 5.86 12.74 9.83
N ARG A 128 4.87 12.14 10.51
CA ARG A 128 4.93 10.75 10.96
C ARG A 128 4.96 9.77 9.79
N VAL A 129 4.05 9.94 8.83
CA VAL A 129 4.00 9.12 7.60
C VAL A 129 5.30 9.25 6.80
N SER A 130 5.82 10.47 6.66
CA SER A 130 7.06 10.71 5.92
C SER A 130 8.25 9.99 6.52
N THR A 131 8.40 10.05 7.84
CA THR A 131 9.47 9.36 8.56
C THR A 131 9.36 7.85 8.39
N LEU A 132 8.15 7.30 8.56
CA LEU A 132 7.92 5.86 8.44
C LEU A 132 8.12 5.36 7.00
N ALA A 133 7.63 6.09 5.99
CA ALA A 133 7.81 5.72 4.59
C ALA A 133 9.30 5.61 4.21
N ARG A 134 10.16 6.48 4.74
CA ARG A 134 11.62 6.36 4.56
C ARG A 134 12.18 5.09 5.18
N GLN A 135 11.77 4.77 6.42
CA GLN A 135 12.23 3.56 7.11
C GLN A 135 11.81 2.30 6.33
N ILE A 136 10.56 2.25 5.88
CA ILE A 136 10.03 1.16 5.05
C ILE A 136 10.79 1.10 3.73
N MET A 137 11.04 2.24 3.07
CA MET A 137 11.76 2.31 1.80
C MET A 137 13.17 1.70 1.90
N VAL A 138 13.93 2.03 2.95
CA VAL A 138 15.27 1.46 3.20
C VAL A 138 15.20 -0.04 3.48
N SER A 139 14.24 -0.46 4.34
CA SER A 139 14.04 -1.87 4.65
C SER A 139 13.67 -2.69 3.41
N ASP A 140 12.74 -2.18 2.59
CA ASP A 140 12.30 -2.80 1.35
C ASP A 140 13.42 -2.83 0.30
N ALA A 141 14.25 -1.79 0.20
CA ALA A 141 15.39 -1.78 -0.70
C ALA A 141 16.33 -2.96 -0.41
N GLU A 142 16.67 -3.18 0.86
CA GLU A 142 17.53 -4.29 1.29
C GLU A 142 16.83 -5.66 1.13
N GLN A 143 15.57 -5.77 1.56
CA GLN A 143 14.80 -7.01 1.47
C GLN A 143 14.62 -7.47 0.03
N PHE A 144 14.37 -6.54 -0.89
CA PHE A 144 14.01 -6.85 -2.28
C PHE A 144 15.14 -6.66 -3.29
N LYS A 145 16.35 -6.26 -2.89
CA LYS A 145 17.50 -6.03 -3.80
C LYS A 145 17.82 -7.17 -4.76
N LYS A 146 17.55 -8.42 -4.38
CA LYS A 146 17.76 -9.58 -5.27
C LYS A 146 16.81 -9.56 -6.47
N TRP A 147 15.59 -9.10 -6.27
CA TRP A 147 14.58 -8.98 -7.32
C TRP A 147 14.67 -7.66 -8.07
N PHE A 148 14.97 -6.57 -7.37
CA PHE A 148 15.01 -5.19 -7.88
C PHE A 148 16.33 -4.52 -7.51
N PRO A 149 17.46 -4.89 -8.13
CA PRO A 149 18.77 -4.36 -7.73
C PRO A 149 18.97 -2.88 -8.02
N ALA A 150 18.32 -2.29 -9.03
CA ALA A 150 18.45 -0.85 -9.25
C ALA A 150 17.74 -0.07 -8.13
N TYR A 151 16.51 -0.47 -7.79
CA TYR A 151 15.80 0.04 -6.62
C TYR A 151 16.55 -0.23 -5.31
N GLY A 152 17.16 -1.42 -5.16
CA GLY A 152 17.95 -1.77 -3.98
C GLY A 152 19.21 -0.91 -3.81
N ALA A 153 19.80 -0.43 -4.92
CA ALA A 153 20.97 0.44 -4.90
C ALA A 153 20.61 1.91 -4.65
N ASP A 154 19.51 2.39 -5.22
CA ASP A 154 19.02 3.76 -5.08
C ASP A 154 17.47 3.78 -5.07
N PRO A 155 16.85 3.58 -3.89
CA PRO A 155 15.39 3.49 -3.80
C PRO A 155 14.71 4.85 -4.03
N GLU A 156 15.43 5.96 -3.84
CA GLU A 156 14.93 7.30 -4.13
C GLU A 156 14.84 7.51 -5.64
N ALA A 157 15.93 7.26 -6.38
CA ALA A 157 15.91 7.33 -7.85
C ALA A 157 14.89 6.36 -8.45
N GLY A 158 14.76 5.15 -7.91
CA GLY A 158 13.73 4.20 -8.31
C GLY A 158 12.31 4.74 -8.06
N THR A 159 12.08 5.39 -6.92
CA THR A 159 10.81 6.04 -6.60
C THR A 159 10.49 7.19 -7.58
N GLU A 160 11.46 8.02 -7.93
CA GLU A 160 11.27 9.11 -8.89
C GLU A 160 10.94 8.59 -10.30
N GLN A 161 11.63 7.54 -10.74
CA GLN A 161 11.33 6.88 -12.01
C GLN A 161 9.92 6.28 -12.03
N ALA A 162 9.52 5.61 -10.94
CA ALA A 162 8.18 5.07 -10.79
C ALA A 162 7.10 6.16 -10.88
N LEU A 163 7.28 7.27 -10.18
CA LEU A 163 6.35 8.40 -10.23
C LEU A 163 6.28 9.03 -11.62
N ALA A 164 7.42 9.20 -12.30
CA ALA A 164 7.46 9.70 -13.66
C ALA A 164 6.69 8.78 -14.64
N TYR A 165 6.86 7.47 -14.50
CA TYR A 165 6.13 6.48 -15.30
C TYR A 165 4.62 6.54 -15.06
N LEU A 166 4.19 6.55 -13.79
CA LEU A 166 2.76 6.63 -13.43
C LEU A 166 2.11 7.90 -14.01
N MET A 167 2.83 9.02 -14.05
CA MET A 167 2.30 10.27 -14.61
C MET A 167 2.21 10.30 -16.15
N THR A 168 3.08 9.56 -16.84
CA THR A 168 3.28 9.73 -18.29
C THR A 168 2.72 8.56 -19.12
N ASN A 169 2.58 7.37 -18.54
CA ASN A 169 1.98 6.24 -19.25
C ASN A 169 0.45 6.33 -19.23
N SER A 170 -0.17 6.46 -20.40
CA SER A 170 -1.63 6.48 -20.56
C SER A 170 -2.32 5.20 -20.06
N GLU A 171 -1.65 4.04 -20.11
CA GLU A 171 -2.23 2.78 -19.61
C GLU A 171 -2.49 2.81 -18.11
N CYS A 172 -1.73 3.60 -17.34
CA CYS A 172 -1.97 3.80 -15.91
C CYS A 172 -3.29 4.55 -15.67
N ARG A 173 -3.60 5.55 -16.51
CA ARG A 173 -4.88 6.27 -16.47
C ARG A 173 -6.04 5.35 -16.83
N ASP A 174 -5.93 4.60 -17.92
CA ASP A 174 -6.97 3.66 -18.34
C ASP A 174 -7.23 2.60 -17.25
N SER A 175 -6.17 2.14 -16.58
CA SER A 175 -6.29 1.17 -15.48
C SER A 175 -6.95 1.79 -14.25
N PHE A 176 -6.67 3.05 -13.95
CA PHE A 176 -7.34 3.79 -12.87
C PHE A 176 -8.83 3.95 -13.14
N ASP A 177 -9.21 4.34 -14.37
CA ASP A 177 -10.63 4.51 -14.75
C ASP A 177 -11.39 3.19 -14.68
N ARG A 178 -10.78 2.09 -15.19
CA ARG A 178 -11.35 0.74 -15.04
C ARG A 178 -11.49 0.32 -13.58
N PHE A 179 -10.49 0.59 -12.75
CA PHE A 179 -10.56 0.30 -11.32
C PHE A 179 -11.71 1.04 -10.64
N GLN A 180 -11.88 2.34 -10.90
CA GLN A 180 -12.98 3.11 -10.31
C GLN A 180 -14.34 2.56 -10.75
N ALA A 181 -14.51 2.28 -12.04
CA ALA A 181 -15.76 1.75 -12.57
C ALA A 181 -16.16 0.37 -12.01
N SER A 182 -15.18 -0.46 -11.63
CA SER A 182 -15.42 -1.84 -11.16
C SER A 182 -15.46 -1.98 -9.64
N MET A 183 -14.66 -1.19 -8.91
CA MET A 183 -14.36 -1.46 -7.49
C MET A 183 -14.72 -0.31 -6.54
N VAL A 184 -14.98 0.90 -7.05
CA VAL A 184 -15.24 2.07 -6.20
C VAL A 184 -16.74 2.30 -6.07
N TYR A 185 -17.24 2.16 -4.84
CA TYR A 185 -18.61 2.56 -4.49
C TYR A 185 -18.74 4.07 -4.23
N GLY A 186 -17.62 4.73 -3.88
CA GLY A 186 -17.56 6.13 -3.48
C GLY A 186 -17.37 7.12 -4.63
N GLU A 187 -16.72 8.24 -4.32
CA GLU A 187 -16.44 9.30 -5.29
C GLU A 187 -15.42 8.84 -6.34
N HIS A 188 -15.61 9.26 -7.59
CA HIS A 188 -14.65 9.05 -8.66
C HIS A 188 -13.81 10.30 -8.88
N PHE A 189 -12.50 10.10 -9.03
CA PHE A 189 -11.53 11.16 -9.19
C PHE A 189 -10.92 11.16 -10.59
N ILE A 190 -10.46 12.34 -11.01
CA ILE A 190 -9.60 12.47 -12.18
C ILE A 190 -8.21 11.94 -11.81
N TYR A 191 -7.64 11.05 -12.63
CA TYR A 191 -6.35 10.41 -12.36
C TYR A 191 -5.24 11.41 -12.01
N ASP A 192 -5.14 12.52 -12.75
CA ASP A 192 -4.11 13.55 -12.49
C ASP A 192 -4.26 14.19 -11.12
N THR A 193 -5.49 14.39 -10.64
CA THR A 193 -5.77 14.92 -9.31
C THR A 193 -5.31 13.93 -8.24
N ALA A 194 -5.63 12.65 -8.40
CA ALA A 194 -5.22 11.61 -7.47
C ALA A 194 -3.70 11.44 -7.45
N MET A 195 -3.06 11.48 -8.62
CA MET A 195 -1.60 11.44 -8.73
C MET A 195 -0.91 12.68 -8.16
N ALA A 196 -1.53 13.87 -8.23
CA ALA A 196 -1.01 15.06 -7.59
C ALA A 196 -0.89 14.86 -6.07
N SER A 197 -1.86 14.19 -5.43
CA SER A 197 -1.79 13.82 -4.01
C SER A 197 -0.63 12.87 -3.70
N VAL A 198 -0.38 11.87 -4.55
CA VAL A 198 0.77 10.96 -4.39
C VAL A 198 2.10 11.74 -4.51
N LYS A 199 2.19 12.69 -5.44
CA LYS A 199 3.38 13.55 -5.58
C LYS A 199 3.57 14.49 -4.39
N SER A 200 2.49 15.05 -3.84
CA SER A 200 2.56 15.88 -2.63
C SER A 200 3.04 15.08 -1.42
N LEU A 201 2.59 13.83 -1.27
CA LEU A 201 3.10 12.93 -0.23
C LEU A 201 4.61 12.67 -0.41
N TYR A 202 5.06 12.39 -1.64
CA TYR A 202 6.48 12.20 -1.91
C TYR A 202 7.33 13.46 -1.62
N ALA A 203 6.82 14.65 -1.95
CA ALA A 203 7.51 15.90 -1.62
C ALA A 203 7.73 16.03 -0.10
N ALA A 204 6.72 15.72 0.72
CA ALA A 204 6.86 15.73 2.18
C ALA A 204 7.89 14.68 2.68
N ILE A 205 7.91 13.49 2.07
CA ILE A 205 8.89 12.43 2.34
C ILE A 205 10.32 12.94 2.07
N LYS A 206 10.57 13.57 0.91
CA LYS A 206 11.87 14.15 0.56
C LYS A 206 12.27 15.32 1.46
N GLU A 207 11.34 16.17 1.85
CA GLU A 207 11.63 17.29 2.75
C GLU A 207 12.09 16.79 4.12
N THR A 208 11.52 15.70 4.62
CA THR A 208 11.89 15.11 5.92
C THR A 208 13.35 14.66 5.97
N GLU A 209 13.89 14.14 4.86
CA GLU A 209 15.32 13.79 4.72
C GLU A 209 16.24 14.97 4.97
N ASN A 210 15.99 16.05 4.22
CA ASN A 210 16.81 17.24 4.25
C ASN A 210 16.86 17.88 5.64
N HIS A 211 15.84 17.67 6.48
CA HIS A 211 15.82 18.16 7.85
C HIS A 211 16.57 17.24 8.82
N VAL A 212 16.57 15.92 8.60
CA VAL A 212 17.34 14.95 9.40
C VAL A 212 18.84 15.09 9.12
N ASP A 213 19.23 15.20 7.85
CA ASP A 213 20.64 15.34 7.47
C ASP A 213 21.24 16.66 7.97
N LYS A 214 20.49 17.78 7.86
CA LYS A 214 20.89 19.07 8.44
C LYS A 214 21.01 19.05 9.95
N LYS A 215 20.27 18.19 10.66
CA LYS A 215 20.35 18.08 12.12
C LYS A 215 21.56 17.25 12.55
N ASN A 216 21.96 16.26 11.75
CA ASN A 216 23.14 15.44 11.96
C ASN A 216 24.46 16.15 11.61
N ASP A 217 24.43 17.15 10.72
CA ASP A 217 25.61 17.98 10.38
C ASP A 217 25.91 19.10 11.40
N VAL A 218 25.04 19.33 12.39
CA VAL A 218 25.20 20.39 13.40
C VAL A 218 25.54 19.78 14.78
N GLU A 219 26.59 18.96 14.87
CA GLU A 219 27.26 18.74 16.17
C GLU A 219 28.75 18.37 16.07
N PRO A 220 29.66 19.35 15.84
CA PRO A 220 31.07 19.17 16.16
C PRO A 220 31.27 19.35 17.67
N ASN A 221 31.61 18.23 18.31
CA ASN A 221 32.03 18.06 19.70
C ASN A 221 32.93 19.22 20.20
N LYS A 222 32.39 20.12 21.04
CA LYS A 222 33.19 21.09 21.80
C LYS A 222 33.85 20.38 22.99
N LYS A 223 35.14 20.10 22.84
CA LYS A 223 36.10 19.63 23.85
C LYS A 223 35.87 20.30 25.22
N ARG A 224 35.78 19.49 26.29
CA ARG A 224 36.00 19.96 27.67
C ARG A 224 37.51 20.08 27.94
N PRO A 225 38.01 21.20 28.47
CA PRO A 225 39.38 21.30 28.95
C PRO A 225 39.54 20.61 30.31
N LYS A 226 40.80 20.20 30.58
CA LYS A 226 41.28 19.41 31.72
C LYS A 226 40.99 20.04 33.08
#